data_AF-A0A1M7JNL6-F1
#
_entry.id   AF-A0A1M7JNL6-F1
#
_cell.length_a   1.000
_cell.length_b   1.000
_cell.length_c   1.000
_cell.angle_alpha   90.00
_cell.angle_beta   90.00
_cell.angle_gamma   90.00
#
_symmetry.space_group_name_H-M   'P 1'
#
loop_
_entity.id
_entity.type
_entity.pdbx_description
1 polymer ?
#
loop_
_entity_poly.entity_id
_entity_poly.type
_entity_poly.pdbx_seq_one_letter_code
_entity_poly.pdbx_strand_id
1 'polypeptide(L)'
;MKRLLVSALLLVAALAQAQAPTSDKPSSQAERERIAKQRQVAEAQYAQREAECKRRFVVTSCIDQARADRRQSLDNLHQQEIALDEVERQQRSAEHRRRREAKAWDEINKPAPEPRAPREPKARESKPLLPPSAASRPAPVDRSADEQQARERFEARQREAQAHKAEIEERNRKKAAARKPALPMPAASSP
;
A
#
# COMPACT_ATOMS: atom_id res chain seq x y z
N MET A 1 65.26 21.12 -11.60
CA MET A 1 64.37 20.55 -12.63
C MET A 1 63.46 19.42 -12.12
N LYS A 2 63.90 18.53 -11.21
CA LYS A 2 63.04 17.50 -10.60
C LYS A 2 61.91 18.03 -9.68
N ARG A 3 62.09 19.22 -9.08
CA ARG A 3 61.13 19.84 -8.15
C ARG A 3 59.93 20.51 -8.84
N LEU A 4 60.06 20.89 -10.11
CA LEU A 4 58.97 21.51 -10.89
C LEU A 4 57.98 20.47 -11.43
N LEU A 5 58.44 19.24 -11.66
CA LEU A 5 57.59 18.12 -12.10
C LEU A 5 56.70 17.57 -10.98
N VAL A 6 57.13 17.69 -9.71
CA VAL A 6 56.33 17.24 -8.55
C VAL A 6 55.16 18.19 -8.27
N SER A 7 55.36 19.50 -8.46
CA SER A 7 54.30 20.50 -8.27
C SER A 7 53.23 20.46 -9.38
N ALA A 8 53.61 20.11 -10.61
CA ALA A 8 52.67 19.94 -11.71
C ALA A 8 51.80 18.67 -11.55
N LEU A 9 52.32 17.62 -10.93
CA LEU A 9 51.57 16.38 -10.68
C LEU A 9 50.54 16.53 -9.54
N LEU A 10 50.79 17.42 -8.58
CA LEU A 10 49.88 17.69 -7.45
C LEU A 10 48.69 18.59 -7.82
N LEU A 11 48.79 19.41 -8.87
CA LEU A 11 47.69 20.27 -9.33
C LEU A 11 46.65 19.53 -10.21
N VAL A 12 47.01 18.38 -10.81
CA VAL A 12 46.06 17.59 -11.61
C VAL A 12 45.20 16.65 -10.75
N ALA A 13 45.63 16.34 -9.52
CA ALA A 13 44.87 15.48 -8.61
C ALA A 13 43.67 16.18 -7.93
N ALA A 14 43.57 17.51 -8.03
CA ALA A 14 42.55 18.29 -7.32
C ALA A 14 41.24 18.53 -8.10
N LEU A 15 41.16 18.18 -9.39
CA LEU A 15 39.96 18.40 -10.22
C LEU A 15 39.06 17.16 -10.42
N ALA A 16 39.36 16.03 -9.79
CA ALA A 16 38.59 14.78 -10.01
C ALA A 16 37.47 14.50 -9.00
N GLN A 17 37.24 15.36 -8.01
CA GLN A 17 36.21 15.15 -6.97
C GLN A 17 35.02 16.10 -7.13
N ALA A 18 34.35 16.03 -8.28
CA ALA A 18 33.00 16.55 -8.48
C ALA A 18 32.14 15.51 -9.21
N GLN A 19 32.24 14.25 -8.79
CA GLN A 19 31.20 13.27 -9.12
C GLN A 19 30.12 13.44 -8.06
N ALA A 20 29.12 14.25 -8.37
CA ALA A 20 27.87 14.22 -7.63
C ALA A 20 27.43 12.75 -7.54
N PRO A 21 27.09 12.23 -6.35
CA PRO A 21 26.54 10.89 -6.26
C PRO A 21 25.24 10.91 -7.06
N THR A 22 25.28 10.38 -8.27
CA THR A 22 24.09 9.93 -8.99
C THR A 22 23.45 8.97 -8.03
N SER A 23 22.40 9.45 -7.36
CA SER A 23 21.62 8.67 -6.43
C SER A 23 20.82 7.68 -7.27
N ASP A 24 21.52 6.67 -7.79
CA ASP A 24 20.94 5.38 -8.14
C ASP A 24 20.47 4.78 -6.81
N LYS A 25 19.34 5.31 -6.32
CA LYS A 25 18.58 4.59 -5.32
C LYS A 25 18.24 3.27 -5.98
N PRO A 26 18.66 2.12 -5.40
CA PRO A 26 18.25 0.83 -5.93
C PRO A 26 16.73 0.85 -6.10
N SER A 27 16.25 0.29 -7.21
CA SER A 27 14.81 0.14 -7.41
C SER A 27 14.20 -0.56 -6.18
N SER A 28 12.94 -0.26 -5.84
CA SER A 28 12.33 -0.88 -4.67
C SER A 28 12.35 -2.42 -4.75
N GLN A 29 12.33 -2.97 -5.96
CA GLN A 29 12.53 -4.39 -6.20
C GLN A 29 13.95 -4.87 -5.83
N ALA A 30 15.00 -4.17 -6.27
CA ALA A 30 16.38 -4.53 -5.92
C ALA A 30 16.61 -4.50 -4.40
N GLU A 31 15.97 -3.55 -3.70
CA GLU A 31 16.02 -3.47 -2.24
C GLU A 31 15.28 -4.63 -1.56
N ARG A 32 14.11 -5.03 -2.08
CA ARG A 32 13.38 -6.22 -1.59
C ARG A 32 14.19 -7.50 -1.79
N GLU A 33 14.84 -7.65 -2.95
CA GLU A 33 15.71 -8.80 -3.23
C GLU A 33 16.93 -8.83 -2.28
N ARG A 34 17.51 -7.67 -1.98
CA ARG A 34 18.59 -7.55 -0.99
C ARG A 34 18.11 -8.02 0.39
N ILE A 35 16.96 -7.54 0.86
CA ILE A 35 16.40 -7.94 2.16
C ILE A 35 16.09 -9.45 2.18
N ALA A 36 15.48 -9.99 1.11
CA ALA A 36 15.19 -11.42 1.01
C ALA A 36 16.46 -12.28 1.11
N LYS A 37 17.55 -11.90 0.42
CA LYS A 37 18.86 -12.55 0.55
C LYS A 37 19.40 -12.46 1.97
N GLN A 38 19.28 -11.31 2.62
CA GLN A 38 19.74 -11.15 4.01
C GLN A 38 18.95 -12.01 5.00
N ARG A 39 17.64 -12.18 4.79
CA ARG A 39 16.82 -13.11 5.58
C ARG A 39 17.33 -14.54 5.43
N GLN A 40 17.59 -14.99 4.21
CA GLN A 40 18.15 -16.33 3.95
C GLN A 40 19.50 -16.51 4.64
N VAL A 41 20.37 -15.51 4.60
CA VAL A 41 21.66 -15.54 5.31
C VAL A 41 21.47 -15.65 6.82
N ALA A 42 20.57 -14.85 7.41
CA ALA A 42 20.29 -14.90 8.85
C ALA A 42 19.74 -16.26 9.29
N GLU A 43 18.89 -16.89 8.46
CA GLU A 43 18.37 -18.22 8.72
C GLU A 43 19.44 -19.31 8.58
N ALA A 44 20.30 -19.22 7.55
CA ALA A 44 21.43 -20.13 7.39
C ALA A 44 22.41 -20.04 8.57
N GLN A 45 22.72 -18.82 9.02
CA GLN A 45 23.56 -18.59 10.20
C GLN A 45 22.94 -19.17 11.47
N TYR A 46 21.62 -19.06 11.63
CA TYR A 46 20.92 -19.70 12.74
C TYR A 46 21.03 -21.22 12.67
N ALA A 47 20.77 -21.82 11.51
CA ALA A 47 20.84 -23.27 11.32
C ALA A 47 22.25 -23.81 11.61
N GLN A 48 23.28 -23.12 11.15
CA GLN A 48 24.68 -23.45 11.45
C GLN A 48 24.94 -23.38 12.96
N ARG A 49 24.57 -22.26 13.61
CA ARG A 49 24.78 -22.10 15.06
C ARG A 49 24.00 -23.11 15.88
N GLU A 50 22.79 -23.47 15.47
CA GLU A 50 22.01 -24.50 16.12
C GLU A 50 22.72 -25.87 16.05
N ALA A 51 23.28 -26.22 14.89
CA ALA A 51 24.07 -27.45 14.73
C ALA A 51 25.36 -27.44 15.57
N GLU A 52 26.02 -26.29 15.70
CA GLU A 52 27.16 -26.10 16.59
C GLU A 52 26.76 -26.25 18.06
N CYS A 53 25.66 -25.62 18.49
CA CYS A 53 25.15 -25.69 19.85
C CYS A 53 24.83 -27.12 20.28
N LYS A 54 24.27 -27.94 19.39
CA LYS A 54 23.97 -29.36 19.64
C LYS A 54 25.20 -30.19 19.99
N ARG A 55 26.41 -29.75 19.62
CA ARG A 55 27.68 -30.42 19.95
C ARG A 55 28.31 -29.93 21.25
N ARG A 56 27.75 -28.91 21.91
CA ARG A 56 28.28 -28.33 23.16
C ARG A 56 27.63 -28.97 24.37
N PHE A 57 28.28 -28.84 25.52
CA PHE A 57 27.72 -29.31 26.80
C PHE A 57 26.53 -28.45 27.26
N VAL A 58 26.59 -27.13 27.05
CA VAL A 58 25.54 -26.18 27.46
C VAL A 58 24.64 -25.84 26.27
N VAL A 59 23.89 -26.83 25.79
CA VAL A 59 23.07 -26.73 24.56
C VAL A 59 21.98 -25.67 24.70
N THR A 60 21.23 -25.67 25.82
CA THR A 60 20.05 -24.80 25.99
C THR A 60 20.39 -23.32 25.91
N SER A 61 21.36 -22.86 26.72
CA SER A 61 21.81 -21.46 26.70
C SER A 61 22.33 -21.04 25.31
N CYS A 62 23.09 -21.92 24.66
CA CYS A 62 23.61 -21.68 23.31
C CYS A 62 22.47 -21.52 22.28
N ILE A 63 21.47 -22.41 22.30
CA ILE A 63 20.32 -22.33 21.40
C ILE A 63 19.50 -21.06 21.68
N ASP A 64 19.30 -20.69 22.94
CA ASP A 64 18.55 -19.49 23.29
C ASP A 64 19.23 -18.20 22.83
N GLN A 65 20.57 -18.14 22.94
CA GLN A 65 21.37 -17.07 22.34
C GLN A 65 21.24 -17.05 20.82
N ALA A 66 21.39 -18.20 20.15
CA ALA A 66 21.23 -18.28 18.68
C ALA A 66 19.83 -17.82 18.23
N ARG A 67 18.78 -18.14 19.00
CA ARG A 67 17.41 -17.68 18.76
C ARG A 67 17.26 -16.18 18.98
N ALA A 68 17.89 -15.62 20.02
CA ALA A 68 17.89 -14.19 20.28
C ALA A 68 18.53 -13.41 19.13
N ASP A 69 19.70 -13.85 18.67
CA ASP A 69 20.40 -13.24 17.55
C ASP A 69 19.60 -13.34 16.25
N ARG A 70 18.95 -14.49 15.99
CA ARG A 70 18.05 -14.65 14.84
C ARG A 70 16.90 -13.65 14.89
N ARG A 71 16.23 -13.52 16.04
CA ARG A 71 15.13 -12.56 16.20
C ARG A 71 15.60 -11.14 15.94
N GLN A 72 16.68 -10.70 16.58
CA GLN A 72 17.22 -9.36 16.40
C GLN A 72 17.59 -9.07 14.94
N SER A 73 18.21 -10.03 14.25
CA SER A 73 18.54 -9.89 12.83
C SER A 73 17.29 -9.75 11.96
N LEU A 74 16.31 -10.64 12.14
CA LEU A 74 15.07 -10.63 11.36
C LEU A 74 14.20 -9.40 11.67
N ASP A 75 14.17 -8.95 12.93
CA ASP A 75 13.43 -7.75 13.35
C ASP A 75 14.01 -6.50 12.68
N ASN A 76 15.33 -6.37 12.62
CA ASN A 76 16.00 -5.27 11.92
C ASN A 76 15.69 -5.26 10.42
N LEU A 77 15.60 -6.44 9.79
CA LEU A 77 15.22 -6.56 8.39
C LEU A 77 13.74 -6.22 8.19
N HIS A 78 12.88 -6.64 9.10
CA HIS A 78 11.46 -6.33 9.06
C HIS A 78 11.20 -4.82 9.18
N GLN A 79 11.94 -4.09 10.03
CA GLN A 79 11.84 -2.63 10.11
C GLN A 79 12.25 -1.96 8.78
N GLN A 80 13.24 -2.50 8.08
CA GLN A 80 13.62 -2.01 6.75
C GLN A 80 12.51 -2.24 5.72
N GLU A 81 11.85 -3.42 5.75
CA GLU A 81 10.69 -3.71 4.88
C GLU A 81 9.54 -2.74 5.15
N ILE A 82 9.21 -2.49 6.43
CA ILE A 82 8.15 -1.53 6.81
C ILE A 82 8.46 -0.13 6.27
N ALA A 83 9.71 0.34 6.43
CA ALA A 83 10.12 1.64 5.94
C ALA A 83 10.00 1.73 4.41
N LEU A 84 10.38 0.67 3.70
CA LEU A 84 10.23 0.60 2.24
C LEU A 84 8.76 0.63 1.80
N ASP A 85 7.91 -0.15 2.46
CA ASP A 85 6.47 -0.22 2.17
C ASP A 85 5.78 1.13 2.40
N GLU A 86 6.19 1.87 3.42
CA GLU A 86 5.66 3.20 3.72
C GLU A 86 6.04 4.21 2.64
N VAL A 87 7.30 4.20 2.19
CA VAL A 87 7.76 5.04 1.07
C VAL A 87 6.93 4.74 -0.19
N GLU A 88 6.74 3.47 -0.53
CA GLU A 88 5.93 3.10 -1.70
C GLU A 88 4.46 3.50 -1.55
N ARG A 89 3.88 3.37 -0.36
CA ARG A 89 2.50 3.81 -0.07
C ARG A 89 2.35 5.31 -0.31
N GLN A 90 3.31 6.11 0.16
CA GLN A 90 3.31 7.55 -0.04
C GLN A 90 3.45 7.91 -1.53
N GLN A 91 4.32 7.22 -2.26
CA GLN A 91 4.50 7.42 -3.70
C GLN A 91 3.21 7.12 -4.48
N ARG A 92 2.57 5.97 -4.23
CA ARG A 92 1.27 5.62 -4.84
C ARG A 92 0.21 6.65 -4.53
N SER A 93 0.12 7.08 -3.27
CA SER A 93 -0.85 8.10 -2.84
C SER A 93 -0.61 9.45 -3.54
N ALA A 94 0.64 9.86 -3.67
CA ALA A 94 1.01 11.08 -4.40
C ALA A 94 0.70 10.96 -5.91
N GLU A 95 0.95 9.80 -6.53
CA GLU A 95 0.58 9.55 -7.92
C GLU A 95 -0.94 9.61 -8.13
N HIS A 96 -1.72 8.98 -7.25
CA HIS A 96 -3.19 9.05 -7.31
C HIS A 96 -3.69 10.49 -7.19
N ARG A 97 -3.12 11.28 -6.28
CA ARG A 97 -3.45 12.70 -6.14
C ARG A 97 -3.14 13.48 -7.42
N ARG A 98 -1.93 13.33 -7.97
CA ARG A 98 -1.55 13.96 -9.25
C ARG A 98 -2.50 13.60 -10.39
N ARG A 99 -2.90 12.32 -10.50
CA ARG A 99 -3.87 11.86 -11.50
C ARG A 99 -5.26 12.49 -11.32
N ARG A 100 -5.70 12.72 -10.08
CA ARG A 100 -6.98 13.40 -9.80
C ARG A 100 -6.91 14.88 -10.14
N GLU A 101 -5.84 15.54 -9.76
CA GLU A 101 -5.59 16.95 -10.08
C GLU A 101 -5.53 17.16 -11.59
N ALA A 102 -4.81 16.31 -12.32
CA ALA A 102 -4.75 16.36 -13.78
C ALA A 102 -6.14 16.23 -14.41
N LYS A 103 -6.95 15.26 -13.97
CA LYS A 103 -8.34 15.11 -14.45
C LYS A 103 -9.22 16.32 -14.13
N ALA A 104 -9.10 16.87 -12.94
CA ALA A 104 -9.85 18.08 -12.56
C ALA A 104 -9.42 19.28 -13.43
N TRP A 105 -8.13 19.39 -13.73
CA TRP A 105 -7.59 20.41 -14.63
C TRP A 105 -8.12 20.22 -16.06
N ASP A 106 -8.14 18.99 -16.55
CA ASP A 106 -8.71 18.65 -17.86
C ASP A 106 -10.20 18.97 -17.94
N GLU A 107 -10.97 18.71 -16.87
CA GLU A 107 -12.40 19.04 -16.80
C GLU A 107 -12.66 20.55 -16.79
N ILE A 108 -11.85 21.33 -16.06
CA ILE A 108 -11.94 22.80 -16.03
C ILE A 108 -11.61 23.41 -17.40
N ASN A 109 -10.60 22.87 -18.08
CA ASN A 109 -10.14 23.36 -19.38
C ASN A 109 -10.85 22.69 -20.56
N LYS A 110 -11.80 21.80 -20.29
CA LYS A 110 -12.59 21.16 -21.32
C LYS A 110 -13.45 22.23 -21.98
N PRO A 111 -13.32 22.45 -23.31
CA PRO A 111 -14.22 23.36 -23.99
C PRO A 111 -15.65 22.90 -23.76
N ALA A 112 -16.56 23.87 -23.55
CA ALA A 112 -17.98 23.59 -23.41
C ALA A 112 -18.40 22.64 -24.54
N PRO A 113 -19.14 21.56 -24.24
CA PRO A 113 -19.60 20.68 -25.30
C PRO A 113 -20.33 21.56 -26.31
N GLU A 114 -19.87 21.56 -27.57
CA GLU A 114 -20.56 22.28 -28.63
C GLU A 114 -22.05 21.93 -28.53
N PRO A 115 -22.96 22.92 -28.66
CA PRO A 115 -24.38 22.67 -28.61
C PRO A 115 -24.65 21.55 -29.59
N ARG A 116 -24.96 20.36 -29.04
CA ARG A 116 -25.34 19.23 -29.88
C ARG A 116 -26.57 19.72 -30.60
N ALA A 117 -26.47 19.91 -31.92
CA ALA A 117 -27.63 20.14 -32.75
C ALA A 117 -28.71 19.15 -32.28
N PRO A 118 -29.98 19.58 -32.14
CA PRO A 118 -31.06 18.66 -31.84
C PRO A 118 -30.83 17.43 -32.70
N ARG A 119 -30.62 16.27 -32.07
CA ARG A 119 -30.49 15.05 -32.83
C ARG A 119 -31.82 14.93 -33.53
N GLU A 120 -31.86 15.28 -34.82
CA GLU A 120 -32.99 14.95 -35.65
C GLU A 120 -33.20 13.46 -35.41
N PRO A 121 -34.40 13.04 -34.96
CA PRO A 121 -34.68 11.63 -34.87
C PRO A 121 -34.46 11.12 -36.29
N LYS A 122 -33.36 10.39 -36.51
CA LYS A 122 -33.18 9.68 -37.77
C LYS A 122 -34.48 8.91 -37.94
N ALA A 123 -35.24 9.28 -38.98
CA ALA A 123 -36.44 8.56 -39.33
C ALA A 123 -36.01 7.10 -39.37
N ARG A 124 -36.44 6.35 -38.36
CA ARG A 124 -36.40 4.90 -38.42
C ARG A 124 -37.24 4.61 -39.64
N GLU A 125 -36.56 4.23 -40.72
CA GLU A 125 -37.21 3.72 -41.91
C GLU A 125 -38.17 2.65 -41.42
N SER A 126 -39.46 3.00 -41.47
CA SER A 126 -40.53 2.21 -40.91
C SER A 126 -40.70 1.02 -41.84
N LYS A 127 -40.01 -0.08 -41.51
CA LYS A 127 -40.47 -1.40 -41.93
C LYS A 127 -41.97 -1.47 -41.62
N PRO A 128 -42.84 -1.89 -42.56
CA PRO A 128 -44.28 -1.96 -42.32
C PRO A 128 -44.54 -2.71 -41.02
N LEU A 129 -45.23 -2.05 -40.09
CA LEU A 129 -45.72 -2.70 -38.88
C LEU A 129 -46.71 -3.78 -39.32
N LEU A 130 -46.31 -5.05 -39.16
CA LEU A 130 -47.27 -6.12 -39.00
C LEU A 130 -48.27 -5.70 -37.90
N PRO A 131 -49.55 -6.10 -37.98
CA PRO A 131 -50.51 -5.80 -36.92
C PRO A 131 -49.91 -6.21 -35.57
N PRO A 132 -50.14 -5.44 -34.49
CA PRO A 132 -49.57 -5.78 -33.19
C PRO A 132 -50.10 -7.16 -32.81
N SER A 133 -49.23 -8.18 -32.92
CA SER A 133 -49.46 -9.42 -32.21
C SER A 133 -49.61 -9.02 -30.74
N ALA A 134 -50.72 -9.42 -30.12
CA ALA A 134 -51.06 -9.12 -28.74
C ALA A 134 -50.03 -9.65 -27.71
N ALA A 135 -48.87 -10.15 -28.16
CA ALA A 135 -47.81 -10.76 -27.38
C ALA A 135 -46.64 -9.81 -27.01
N SER A 136 -46.68 -8.50 -27.28
CA SER A 136 -45.54 -7.63 -26.95
C SER A 136 -45.90 -6.19 -26.54
N ARG A 137 -46.94 -6.01 -25.71
CA ARG A 137 -46.93 -4.91 -24.73
C ARG A 137 -46.19 -5.45 -23.51
N PRO A 138 -45.08 -4.85 -23.03
CA PRO A 138 -44.60 -5.19 -21.69
C PRO A 138 -45.79 -4.92 -20.75
N ALA A 139 -46.15 -5.94 -19.97
CA ALA A 139 -47.16 -5.82 -18.93
C ALA A 139 -46.87 -4.56 -18.08
N PRO A 140 -47.87 -3.87 -17.53
CA PRO A 140 -47.62 -2.80 -16.58
C PRO A 140 -46.71 -3.37 -15.48
N VAL A 141 -45.43 -2.99 -15.51
CA VAL A 141 -44.46 -3.33 -14.46
C VAL A 141 -45.08 -2.84 -13.17
N ASP A 142 -45.33 -3.76 -12.26
CA ASP A 142 -46.04 -3.50 -11.03
C ASP A 142 -45.15 -2.63 -10.15
N ARG A 143 -45.22 -1.30 -10.35
CA ARG A 143 -44.39 -0.30 -9.66
C ARG A 143 -44.44 -0.48 -8.15
N SER A 144 -45.55 -1.04 -7.64
CA SER A 144 -45.71 -1.37 -6.23
C SER A 144 -44.74 -2.46 -5.76
N ALA A 145 -44.47 -3.47 -6.57
CA ALA A 145 -43.51 -4.54 -6.27
C ALA A 145 -42.06 -4.05 -6.32
N ASP A 146 -41.71 -3.20 -7.29
CA ASP A 146 -40.37 -2.60 -7.38
C ASP A 146 -40.08 -1.66 -6.18
N GLU A 147 -41.08 -0.87 -5.77
CA GLU A 147 -40.97 0.00 -4.60
C GLU A 147 -40.86 -0.79 -3.28
N GLN A 148 -41.61 -1.88 -3.13
CA GLN A 148 -41.48 -2.79 -1.98
C GLN A 148 -40.08 -3.39 -1.93
N GLN A 149 -39.58 -3.91 -3.06
CA GLN A 149 -38.24 -4.49 -3.12
C GLN A 149 -37.14 -3.46 -2.82
N ALA A 150 -37.31 -2.20 -3.26
CA ALA A 150 -36.37 -1.12 -2.95
C ALA A 150 -36.34 -0.79 -1.44
N ARG A 151 -37.52 -0.77 -0.78
CA ARG A 151 -37.64 -0.55 0.67
C ARG A 151 -37.00 -1.69 1.46
N GLU A 152 -37.28 -2.93 1.09
CA GLU A 152 -36.67 -4.11 1.74
C GLU A 152 -35.14 -4.09 1.62
N ARG A 153 -34.60 -3.78 0.44
CA ARG A 153 -33.14 -3.66 0.24
C ARG A 153 -32.53 -2.52 1.05
N PHE A 154 -33.26 -1.43 1.23
CA PHE A 154 -32.81 -0.30 2.05
C PHE A 154 -32.78 -0.68 3.54
N GLU A 155 -33.85 -1.31 4.03
CA GLU A 155 -33.91 -1.80 5.41
C GLU A 155 -32.86 -2.87 5.69
N ALA A 156 -32.64 -3.80 4.74
CA ALA A 156 -31.60 -4.82 4.87
C ALA A 156 -30.21 -4.17 5.02
N ARG A 157 -29.89 -3.16 4.18
CA ARG A 157 -28.65 -2.39 4.29
C ARG A 157 -28.52 -1.65 5.61
N GLN A 158 -29.61 -1.11 6.14
CA GLN A 158 -29.58 -0.46 7.45
C GLN A 158 -29.29 -1.46 8.57
N ARG A 159 -29.95 -2.62 8.56
CA ARG A 159 -29.73 -3.69 9.55
C ARG A 159 -28.29 -4.19 9.50
N GLU A 160 -27.75 -4.41 8.31
CA GLU A 160 -26.36 -4.82 8.11
C GLU A 160 -25.37 -3.76 8.65
N ALA A 161 -25.60 -2.48 8.34
CA ALA A 161 -24.76 -1.39 8.84
C ALA A 161 -24.82 -1.26 10.37
N GLN A 162 -25.98 -1.47 10.99
CA GLN A 162 -26.13 -1.47 12.45
C GLN A 162 -25.44 -2.68 13.09
N ALA A 163 -25.61 -3.87 12.51
CA ALA A 163 -24.95 -5.09 12.98
C ALA A 163 -23.42 -4.96 12.90
N HIS A 164 -22.89 -4.44 11.80
CA HIS A 164 -21.46 -4.21 11.62
C HIS A 164 -20.90 -3.18 12.62
N LYS A 165 -21.66 -2.10 12.90
CA LYS A 165 -21.27 -1.13 13.94
C LYS A 165 -21.21 -1.78 15.33
N ALA A 166 -22.21 -2.59 15.67
CA ALA A 166 -22.25 -3.29 16.95
C ALA A 166 -21.07 -4.29 17.08
N GLU A 167 -20.74 -5.02 16.02
CA GLU A 167 -19.61 -5.95 16.01
C GLU A 167 -18.27 -5.23 16.23
N ILE A 168 -18.06 -4.09 15.55
CA ILE A 168 -16.86 -3.27 15.73
C ILE A 168 -16.78 -2.78 17.17
N GLU A 169 -17.90 -2.29 17.72
CA GLU A 169 -17.94 -1.80 19.09
C GLU A 169 -17.61 -2.90 20.09
N GLU A 170 -18.19 -4.09 19.94
CA GLU A 170 -17.89 -5.25 20.79
C GLU A 170 -16.42 -5.65 20.69
N ARG A 171 -15.86 -5.70 19.47
CA ARG A 171 -14.44 -5.97 19.24
C ARG A 171 -13.55 -4.94 19.92
N ASN A 172 -13.94 -3.67 19.88
CA ASN A 172 -13.22 -2.59 20.56
C ASN A 172 -13.31 -2.73 22.08
N ARG A 173 -14.47 -3.06 22.63
CA ARG A 173 -14.65 -3.33 24.08
C ARG A 173 -13.81 -4.52 24.52
N LYS A 174 -13.80 -5.63 23.77
CA LYS A 174 -12.95 -6.81 24.03
C LYS A 174 -11.46 -6.45 24.02
N LYS A 175 -11.02 -5.69 23.02
CA LYS A 175 -9.63 -5.19 22.95
C LYS A 175 -9.29 -4.25 24.11
N ALA A 176 -10.21 -3.38 24.53
CA ALA A 176 -10.02 -2.49 25.66
C ALA A 176 -9.92 -3.27 26.98
N ALA A 177 -10.77 -4.27 27.21
CA ALA A 177 -10.71 -5.14 28.38
C ALA A 177 -9.44 -6.01 28.41
N ALA A 178 -8.92 -6.41 27.25
CA ALA A 178 -7.68 -7.17 27.13
C ALA A 178 -6.41 -6.30 27.28
N ARG A 179 -6.52 -4.98 27.17
CA ARG A 179 -5.38 -4.07 27.39
C ARG A 179 -5.15 -3.89 28.88
N LYS A 180 -3.98 -4.30 29.37
CA LYS A 180 -3.54 -3.99 30.75
C LYS A 180 -3.40 -2.47 30.90
N PRO A 181 -3.77 -1.88 32.06
CA PRO A 181 -3.55 -0.45 32.30
C PRO A 181 -2.05 -0.16 32.17
N ALA A 182 -1.72 0.84 31.35
CA ALA A 182 -0.34 1.30 31.24
C ALA A 182 0.10 1.81 32.62
N LEU A 183 1.22 1.28 33.13
CA LEU A 183 1.86 1.83 34.31
C LEU A 183 2.15 3.31 34.05
N PRO A 184 1.89 4.21 35.02
CA PRO A 184 2.20 5.62 34.85
C PRO A 184 3.70 5.73 34.55
N MET A 185 4.02 6.33 33.39
CA MET A 185 5.41 6.54 33.01
C MET A 185 6.08 7.39 34.10
N PRO A 186 7.27 7.02 34.59
CA PRO A 186 7.97 7.83 35.57
C PRO A 186 8.17 9.22 34.99
N ALA A 187 7.71 10.24 35.71
CA ALA A 187 7.94 11.63 35.35
C ALA A 187 9.44 11.82 35.16
N ALA A 188 9.82 12.30 33.98
CA ALA A 188 11.20 12.62 33.67
C ALA A 188 11.71 13.63 34.71
N SER A 189 12.65 13.21 35.55
CA SER A 189 13.44 14.10 36.38
C SER A 189 14.29 14.98 35.46
N SER A 190 13.88 16.25 35.33
CA SER A 190 14.64 17.31 34.68
C SER A 190 15.86 17.72 35.54
N PRO A 191 16.93 18.25 34.92
CA PRO A 191 18.29 18.37 35.48
C PRO A 191 18.43 19.36 36.64
#